data_AF-A0A0B7MBR7-F1
#
_entry.id   AF-A0A0B7MBR7-F1
#
_cell.length_a   1.000
_cell.length_b   1.000
_cell.length_c   1.000
_cell.angle_alpha   90.00
_cell.angle_beta   90.00
_cell.angle_gamma   90.00
#
_symmetry.space_group_name_H-M   'P 1'
#
loop_
_entity.id
_entity.type
_entity.pdbx_description
1 polymer ?
#
loop_
_entity_poly.entity_id
_entity_poly.type
_entity_poly.pdbx_seq_one_letter_code
_entity_poly.pdbx_strand_id
1 'polypeptide(L)'
;MLSITAAELEKKAVELKDLLTGTLKNCNILLKPGVSRAGGGSLPLAELPTTLVAIYPKEISPVNLAERLRQGDPPVVVRLQDEGVLIDPRTLLPGDEEVLAKALQLVVSK
;
A
#
# COMPACT_ATOMS: atom_id res chain seq x y z
N MET A 1 -10.44 6.86 6.92
CA MET A 1 -10.84 7.92 7.90
C MET A 1 -9.89 9.11 7.78
N LEU A 2 -10.39 10.34 7.68
CA LEU A 2 -9.55 11.56 7.56
C LEU A 2 -9.02 12.06 8.91
N SER A 3 -9.55 11.57 10.02
CA SER A 3 -9.21 11.97 11.39
C SER A 3 -8.07 11.17 12.02
N ILE A 4 -7.52 10.16 11.33
CA ILE A 4 -6.39 9.38 11.86
C ILE A 4 -5.14 10.26 11.87
N THR A 5 -4.48 10.30 13.02
CA THR A 5 -3.26 11.08 13.22
C THR A 5 -2.07 10.47 12.46
N ALA A 6 -1.04 11.28 12.18
CA ALA A 6 0.16 10.79 11.52
C ALA A 6 0.87 9.68 12.33
N ALA A 7 0.88 9.79 13.67
CA ALA A 7 1.49 8.79 14.54
C ALA A 7 0.75 7.43 14.50
N GLU A 8 -0.58 7.45 14.45
CA GLU A 8 -1.38 6.22 14.29
C GLU A 8 -1.16 5.60 12.91
N LEU A 9 -1.03 6.41 11.85
CA LEU A 9 -0.72 5.91 10.51
C LEU A 9 0.68 5.32 10.43
N GLU A 10 1.65 5.92 11.10
CA GLU A 10 3.00 5.36 11.21
C GLU A 10 2.96 3.99 11.90
N LYS A 11 2.25 3.86 13.02
CA LYS A 11 2.08 2.58 13.70
C LYS A 11 1.44 1.53 12.78
N LYS A 12 0.35 1.88 12.09
CA LYS A 12 -0.29 1.00 11.10
C LYS A 12 0.63 0.63 9.95
N ALA A 13 1.46 1.57 9.48
CA ALA A 13 2.42 1.32 8.41
C ALA A 13 3.49 0.32 8.84
N VAL A 14 3.99 0.44 10.08
CA VAL A 14 4.94 -0.52 10.67
C VAL A 14 4.32 -1.92 10.77
N GLU A 15 3.12 -2.01 11.36
CA GLU A 15 2.40 -3.29 11.49
C GLU A 15 2.15 -3.95 10.13
N LEU A 16 1.73 -3.16 9.14
CA LEU A 16 1.52 -3.64 7.77
C LEU A 16 2.83 -4.08 7.11
N LYS A 17 3.92 -3.31 7.27
CA LYS A 17 5.24 -3.70 6.76
C LYS A 17 5.68 -5.03 7.35
N ASP A 18 5.53 -5.23 8.65
CA ASP A 18 5.98 -6.45 9.33
C ASP A 18 5.17 -7.66 8.84
N LEU A 19 3.84 -7.52 8.72
CA LEU A 19 2.96 -8.53 8.13
C LEU A 19 3.38 -8.91 6.71
N LEU A 20 3.62 -7.91 5.86
CA LEU A 20 4.00 -8.13 4.46
C LEU A 20 5.41 -8.70 4.33
N THR A 21 6.34 -8.31 5.19
CA THR A 21 7.71 -8.85 5.20
C THR A 21 7.72 -10.33 5.59
N GLY A 22 6.83 -10.74 6.52
CA GLY A 22 6.64 -12.15 6.87
C GLY A 22 5.99 -12.97 5.76
N THR A 23 5.17 -12.35 4.91
CA THR A 23 4.38 -13.02 3.87
C THR A 23 5.10 -13.07 2.51
N LEU A 24 5.78 -11.99 2.14
CA LEU A 24 6.36 -11.76 0.81
C LEU A 24 7.88 -11.92 0.86
N LYS A 25 8.41 -13.02 0.32
CA LYS A 25 9.87 -13.31 0.33
C LYS A 25 10.64 -12.61 -0.81
N ASN A 26 9.95 -12.30 -1.91
CA ASN A 26 10.57 -11.78 -3.15
C ASN A 26 10.35 -10.28 -3.36
N CYS A 27 10.06 -9.53 -2.29
CA CYS A 27 9.85 -8.10 -2.33
C CYS A 27 10.77 -7.38 -1.33
N ASN A 28 11.27 -6.22 -1.69
CA ASN A 28 11.84 -5.27 -0.72
C ASN A 28 10.72 -4.35 -0.24
N ILE A 29 10.56 -4.19 1.08
CA ILE A 29 9.44 -3.45 1.67
C ILE A 29 10.00 -2.39 2.62
N LEU A 30 9.68 -1.13 2.33
CA LEU A 30 10.20 0.04 3.04
C LEU A 30 9.06 0.96 3.47
N LEU A 31 9.28 1.71 4.54
CA LEU A 31 8.40 2.82 4.91
C LEU A 31 8.89 4.08 4.20
N LYS A 32 7.95 4.89 3.70
CA LYS A 32 8.24 6.19 3.09
C LYS A 32 7.32 7.27 3.68
N PRO A 33 7.84 8.45 4.05
CA PRO A 33 6.97 9.59 4.32
C PRO A 33 6.23 9.96 3.03
N GLY A 34 4.97 10.37 3.15
CA GLY A 34 4.17 10.77 2.01
C GLY A 34 3.01 11.66 2.40
N VAL A 35 2.26 12.06 1.38
CA VAL A 35 1.02 12.80 1.55
C VAL A 35 -0.13 12.06 0.88
N SER A 36 -1.26 12.06 1.57
CA SER A 36 -2.54 11.63 1.03
C SER A 36 -3.30 12.86 0.58
N ARG A 37 -3.87 12.81 -0.63
CA ARG A 37 -4.70 13.90 -1.16
C ARG A 37 -6.15 13.47 -0.99
N ALA A 38 -6.83 14.07 -0.03
CA ALA A 38 -8.25 13.87 0.17
C ALA A 38 -9.03 14.90 -0.66
N GLY A 39 -9.80 14.45 -1.65
CA GLY A 39 -10.64 15.30 -2.48
C GLY A 39 -10.56 14.95 -3.96
N GLY A 40 -11.66 14.46 -4.54
CA GLY A 40 -11.84 14.40 -5.98
C GLY A 40 -12.46 15.70 -6.49
N GLY A 41 -11.95 16.24 -7.60
CA GLY A 41 -12.62 17.22 -8.45
C GLY A 41 -12.74 18.68 -7.96
N SER A 42 -12.91 18.96 -6.66
CA SER A 42 -13.27 20.32 -6.22
C SER A 42 -12.88 20.74 -4.80
N LEU A 43 -12.34 19.86 -3.96
CA LEU A 43 -11.82 20.23 -2.64
C LEU A 43 -10.34 20.64 -2.74
N PRO A 44 -9.94 21.80 -2.18
CA PRO A 44 -8.54 22.21 -2.18
C PRO A 44 -7.70 21.13 -1.50
N LEU A 45 -6.61 20.80 -2.18
CA LEU A 45 -5.61 19.76 -1.92
C LEU A 45 -5.06 19.82 -0.49
N ALA A 46 -5.84 19.39 0.52
CA ALA A 46 -5.31 19.17 1.84
C ALA A 46 -4.33 17.99 1.74
N GLU A 47 -3.04 18.31 1.68
CA GLU A 47 -1.98 17.33 1.78
C GLU A 47 -1.96 16.84 3.22
N LEU A 48 -2.50 15.65 3.44
CA LEU A 48 -2.57 15.02 4.75
C LEU A 48 -1.33 14.12 4.91
N PRO A 49 -0.38 14.45 5.82
CA PRO A 49 0.78 13.61 6.06
C PRO A 49 0.36 12.17 6.36
N THR A 50 1.13 11.22 5.84
CA THR A 50 0.95 9.79 6.05
C THR A 50 2.30 9.08 5.94
N THR A 51 2.37 7.85 6.44
CA THR A 51 3.49 6.95 6.25
C THR A 51 3.04 5.84 5.32
N LEU A 52 3.65 5.79 4.14
CA LEU A 52 3.35 4.83 3.08
C LEU A 52 4.18 3.56 3.26
N VAL A 53 3.60 2.42 2.90
CA VAL A 53 4.34 1.17 2.74
C VAL A 53 4.67 1.00 1.26
N ALA A 54 5.96 1.03 0.93
CA ALA A 54 6.49 0.89 -0.41
C ALA A 54 6.97 -0.55 -0.65
N ILE A 55 6.45 -1.18 -1.70
CA ILE A 55 6.79 -2.54 -2.12
C ILE A 55 7.53 -2.48 -3.45
N TYR A 56 8.74 -3.04 -3.48
CA TYR A 56 9.57 -3.21 -4.66
C TYR A 56 9.66 -4.69 -5.00
N PRO A 57 8.86 -5.20 -5.95
CA PRO A 57 8.96 -6.58 -6.41
C PRO A 57 10.32 -6.84 -7.08
N LYS A 58 10.95 -7.99 -6.83
CA LYS A 58 12.24 -8.36 -7.43
C LYS A 58 12.11 -9.04 -8.79
N GLU A 59 11.00 -9.75 -9.02
CA GLU A 59 10.84 -10.66 -10.17
C GLU A 59 9.87 -10.13 -11.23
N ILE A 60 9.02 -9.16 -10.88
CA ILE A 60 8.05 -8.54 -11.79
C ILE A 60 8.14 -7.03 -11.69
N SER A 61 7.72 -6.32 -12.74
CA SER A 61 7.67 -4.85 -12.69
C SER A 61 6.55 -4.37 -11.73
N PRO A 62 6.72 -3.21 -11.07
CA PRO A 62 5.66 -2.59 -10.25
C PRO A 62 4.35 -2.39 -11.04
N VAL A 63 4.45 -2.02 -12.32
CA VAL A 63 3.30 -1.84 -13.21
C VAL A 63 2.53 -3.15 -13.38
N ASN A 64 3.22 -4.26 -13.66
CA ASN A 64 2.59 -5.57 -13.80
C ASN A 64 2.01 -6.07 -12.48
N LEU A 65 2.68 -5.82 -11.36
CA LEU A 65 2.14 -6.09 -10.02
C LEU A 65 0.82 -5.36 -9.81
N ALA A 66 0.79 -4.04 -10.05
CA ALA A 66 -0.41 -3.23 -9.89
C ALA A 66 -1.55 -3.66 -10.84
N GLU A 67 -1.23 -4.04 -12.08
CA GLU A 67 -2.23 -4.55 -13.03
C GLU A 67 -2.83 -5.88 -12.58
N ARG A 68 -2.00 -6.85 -12.20
CA ARG A 68 -2.44 -8.15 -11.71
C ARG A 68 -3.26 -8.03 -10.41
N LEU A 69 -2.87 -7.12 -9.52
CA LEU A 69 -3.64 -6.80 -8.31
C LEU A 69 -5.02 -6.24 -8.64
N ARG A 70 -5.15 -5.36 -9.64
CA ARG A 70 -6.45 -4.82 -10.07
C ARG A 70 -7.36 -5.87 -10.72
N GLN A 71 -6.78 -6.88 -11.36
CA GLN A 71 -7.51 -7.98 -12.00
C GLN A 71 -7.77 -9.17 -11.05
N GLY A 72 -7.20 -9.13 -9.85
CA GLY A 72 -7.36 -10.18 -8.84
C GLY A 72 -8.73 -10.16 -8.15
N ASP A 73 -8.96 -11.15 -7.30
CA ASP A 73 -10.13 -11.25 -6.45
C ASP A 73 -9.71 -11.37 -4.96
N PRO A 74 -9.94 -10.35 -4.12
CA PRO A 74 -10.56 -9.07 -4.47
C PRO A 74 -9.61 -8.15 -5.26
N PRO A 75 -10.14 -7.21 -6.06
CA PRO A 75 -9.32 -6.27 -6.81
C PRO A 75 -8.68 -5.25 -5.86
N VAL A 76 -7.35 -5.10 -5.94
CA VAL A 76 -6.58 -4.15 -5.14
C VAL A 76 -6.04 -3.03 -6.02
N VAL A 77 -6.39 -1.79 -5.69
CA VAL A 77 -5.86 -0.59 -6.35
C VAL A 77 -4.75 0.01 -5.50
N VAL A 78 -3.61 0.23 -6.13
CA VAL A 78 -2.40 0.76 -5.48
C VAL A 78 -1.86 1.97 -6.22
N ARG A 79 -1.07 2.78 -5.53
CA ARG A 79 -0.37 3.92 -6.15
C ARG A 79 0.97 3.45 -6.72
N LEU A 80 1.25 3.79 -7.98
CA LEU A 80 2.56 3.58 -8.59
C LEU A 80 3.40 4.85 -8.48
N GLN A 81 4.56 4.77 -7.86
CA GLN A 81 5.48 5.88 -7.69
C GLN A 81 6.89 5.38 -7.31
N ASP A 82 7.93 6.09 -7.74
CA ASP A 82 9.34 5.79 -7.45
C ASP A 82 9.76 4.33 -7.76
N GLU A 83 9.34 3.77 -8.90
CA GLU A 83 9.60 2.36 -9.26
C GLU A 83 9.06 1.34 -8.23
N GLY A 84 8.03 1.71 -7.47
CA GLY A 84 7.41 0.86 -6.47
C GLY A 84 5.88 0.96 -6.46
N VAL A 85 5.28 0.02 -5.74
CA VAL A 85 3.88 0.02 -5.37
C VAL A 85 3.74 0.60 -3.97
N LEU A 86 2.99 1.69 -3.82
CA LEU A 86 2.75 2.36 -2.55
C LEU A 86 1.34 2.06 -2.04
N ILE A 87 1.26 1.68 -0.76
CA ILE A 87 0.03 1.49 -0.01
C ILE A 87 -0.04 2.56 1.07
N ASP A 88 -1.18 3.25 1.15
CA ASP A 88 -1.48 4.21 2.19
C ASP A 88 -2.37 3.54 3.25
N PRO A 89 -1.87 3.27 4.48
CA PRO A 89 -2.68 2.62 5.52
C PRO A 89 -3.95 3.40 5.89
N ARG A 90 -4.03 4.70 5.52
CA ARG A 90 -5.24 5.50 5.71
C ARG A 90 -6.46 4.96 4.95
N THR A 91 -6.23 4.24 3.85
CA THR A 91 -7.29 3.69 3.00
C THR A 91 -7.66 2.25 3.34
N LEU A 92 -6.98 1.61 4.29
CA LEU A 92 -7.28 0.26 4.73
C LEU A 92 -8.30 0.26 5.87
N LEU A 93 -9.34 -0.56 5.72
CA LEU A 93 -10.27 -0.91 6.79
C LEU A 93 -9.68 -2.04 7.64
N PRO A 94 -10.16 -2.20 8.90
CA PRO A 94 -9.72 -3.32 9.73
C PRO A 94 -9.96 -4.66 9.03
N GLY A 95 -8.88 -5.44 8.84
CA GLY A 95 -8.92 -6.75 8.17
C GLY A 95 -8.49 -6.71 6.71
N ASP A 96 -8.45 -5.52 6.08
CA ASP A 96 -7.93 -5.37 4.72
C ASP A 96 -6.45 -5.72 4.64
N GLU A 97 -5.69 -5.61 5.74
CA GLU A 97 -4.27 -5.93 5.81
C GLU A 97 -4.00 -7.39 5.43
N GLU A 98 -4.82 -8.32 5.94
CA GLU A 98 -4.70 -9.75 5.63
C GLU A 98 -5.11 -10.07 4.19
N VAL A 99 -6.18 -9.41 3.71
CA VAL A 99 -6.67 -9.55 2.34
C VAL A 99 -5.61 -9.07 1.34
N LEU A 100 -5.02 -7.90 1.62
CA LEU A 100 -3.94 -7.32 0.85
C LEU A 100 -2.70 -8.23 0.82
N ALA A 101 -2.29 -8.77 1.97
CA ALA A 101 -1.15 -9.68 2.05
C ALA A 101 -1.36 -10.94 1.19
N LYS A 102 -2.55 -11.54 1.25
CA LYS A 102 -2.92 -12.70 0.41
C LYS A 102 -2.93 -12.35 -1.08
N ALA A 103 -3.54 -11.22 -1.46
CA ALA A 103 -3.57 -10.77 -2.85
C ALA A 103 -2.16 -10.54 -3.41
N LEU A 104 -1.29 -9.88 -2.64
CA LEU A 104 0.12 -9.68 -3.00
C LEU A 104 0.86 -11.01 -3.15
N GLN A 105 0.68 -11.93 -2.20
CA GLN A 105 1.33 -13.24 -2.24
C GLN A 105 0.95 -14.03 -3.50
N LEU A 106 -0.33 -14.03 -3.89
CA LEU A 106 -0.81 -14.72 -5.09
C LEU A 106 -0.20 -14.17 -6.40
N VAL A 107 0.14 -12.89 -6.42
CA VAL A 107 0.69 -12.21 -7.60
C VAL A 107 2.21 -12.34 -7.69
N VAL A 108 2.92 -12.27 -6.56
CA VAL A 108 4.39 -12.27 -6.51
C VAL A 108 5.02 -13.65 -6.27
N SER A 109 4.23 -14.68 -5.95
CA SER A 109 4.72 -16.07 -5.80
C SER A 109 4.57 -16.90 -7.08
N LYS A 110 4.21 -16.28 -8.20
CA LYS A 110 4.09 -16.90 -9.53
C LYS A 110 5.19 -16.38 -10.44
#